data_AF-A0A449AV42-F1
#
_entry.id   AF-A0A449AV42-F1
#
_cell.length_a   1.000
_cell.length_b   1.000
_cell.length_c   1.000
_cell.angle_alpha   90.00
_cell.angle_beta   90.00
_cell.angle_gamma   90.00
#
_symmetry.space_group_name_H-M   'P 1'
#
loop_
_entity.id
_entity.type
_entity.pdbx_description
1 polymer ?
#
loop_
_entity_poly.entity_id
_entity_poly.type
_entity_poly.pdbx_seq_one_letter_code
_entity_poly.pdbx_strand_id
1 'polypeptide(L)'
;MIKFNSKDKEQKNNLTHEEVILLRQTKKKIKKKYWKSRGLFVSLSLIALFVSAATVILNLFSIRFNEIPELTMDFFVAIAILSVLMTFLISLQSFFNIQARKNTLSDNIAKNQEILNQIKSGKEISQDDINEILNTIN
;
A
#
# COMPACT_ATOMS: atom_id res chain seq x y z
N MET A 1 1.34 50.75 18.39
CA MET A 1 2.60 50.07 17.98
C MET A 1 2.74 48.82 18.84
N ILE A 2 2.16 47.69 18.41
CA ILE A 2 2.14 46.44 19.17
C ILE A 2 3.42 45.68 18.80
N LYS A 3 4.32 45.49 19.78
CA LYS A 3 5.54 44.71 19.61
C LYS A 3 5.17 43.26 19.37
N PHE A 4 5.32 42.79 18.13
CA PHE A 4 5.36 41.37 17.81
C PHE A 4 6.58 40.77 18.52
N ASN A 5 6.32 40.05 19.60
CA ASN A 5 7.33 39.32 20.37
C ASN A 5 7.88 38.20 19.47
N SER A 6 9.16 38.30 19.12
CA SER A 6 9.89 37.40 18.23
C SER A 6 10.16 36.01 18.82
N LYS A 7 9.41 35.57 19.84
CA LYS A 7 9.62 34.29 20.53
C LYS A 7 8.91 33.09 19.90
N ASP A 8 7.99 33.30 18.95
CA ASP A 8 7.28 32.19 18.30
C ASP A 8 8.08 31.48 17.19
N LYS A 9 9.31 31.94 16.89
CA LYS A 9 10.18 31.35 15.85
C LYS A 9 11.29 30.44 16.37
N GLU A 10 11.42 30.27 17.70
CA GLU A 10 12.60 29.61 18.29
C GLU A 10 12.33 28.35 19.12
N GLN A 11 11.14 27.74 19.04
CA GLN A 11 11.01 26.31 19.36
C GLN A 11 11.46 25.46 18.16
N LYS A 12 12.72 25.61 17.77
CA LYS A 12 13.41 24.57 17.00
C LYS A 12 13.61 23.40 17.96
N ASN A 13 12.88 22.30 17.71
CA ASN A 13 13.08 20.99 18.33
C ASN A 13 14.58 20.68 18.44
N ASN A 14 15.17 20.88 19.61
CA ASN A 14 16.46 20.31 19.95
C ASN A 14 16.22 18.86 20.33
N LEU A 15 15.95 18.02 19.32
CA LEU A 15 16.01 16.57 19.44
C LEU A 15 17.40 16.22 19.99
N THR A 16 17.44 15.45 21.07
CA THR A 16 18.69 14.94 21.63
C THR A 16 19.42 14.10 20.58
N HIS A 17 20.75 14.05 20.67
CA HIS A 17 21.55 13.38 19.64
C HIS A 17 21.16 11.90 19.47
N GLU A 18 20.74 11.23 20.56
CA GLU A 18 20.19 9.88 20.55
C GLU A 18 18.87 9.76 19.78
N GLU A 19 17.92 10.68 19.95
CA GLU A 19 16.63 10.67 19.24
C GLU A 19 16.82 10.79 17.73
N VAL A 20 17.76 11.63 17.29
CA VAL A 20 18.10 11.78 15.86
C VAL A 20 18.69 10.49 15.29
N ILE A 21 19.51 9.78 16.05
CA ILE A 21 20.11 8.51 15.63
C ILE A 21 19.04 7.42 15.53
N LEU A 22 18.16 7.30 16.52
CA LEU A 22 17.04 6.36 16.53
C LEU A 22 16.10 6.60 15.33
N LEU A 23 15.72 7.86 15.08
CA LEU A 23 14.88 8.21 13.93
C LEU A 23 15.52 7.81 12.59
N ARG A 24 16.84 8.04 12.44
CA ARG A 24 17.57 7.62 11.23
C ARG A 24 17.59 6.11 11.06
N GLN A 25 17.82 5.36 12.13
CA GLN A 25 17.84 3.89 12.11
C GLN A 25 16.45 3.33 11.77
N THR A 26 15.41 3.83 12.42
CA THR A 26 14.02 3.42 12.17
C THR A 26 13.59 3.74 10.75
N LYS A 27 13.90 4.95 10.25
CA LYS A 27 13.64 5.33 8.86
C LYS A 27 14.33 4.40 7.86
N LYS A 28 15.59 4.01 8.12
CA LYS A 28 16.31 3.03 7.28
C LYS A 28 15.64 1.66 7.29
N LYS A 29 15.24 1.16 8.46
CA LYS A 29 14.54 -0.14 8.59
C LYS A 29 13.21 -0.14 7.84
N ILE A 30 12.39 0.90 8.03
CA ILE A 30 11.10 1.08 7.33
C ILE A 30 11.32 1.14 5.82
N LYS A 31 12.27 1.96 5.34
CA LYS A 31 12.58 2.07 3.91
C LYS A 31 13.00 0.72 3.34
N LYS A 32 13.86 -0.04 4.02
CA LYS A 32 14.29 -1.38 3.57
C LYS A 32 13.12 -2.37 3.51
N LYS A 33 12.27 -2.41 4.55
CA LYS A 33 11.08 -3.26 4.59
C LYS A 33 10.10 -2.90 3.46
N TYR A 34 9.87 -1.61 3.25
CA TYR A 34 9.05 -1.09 2.16
C TYR A 34 9.58 -1.53 0.80
N TRP A 35 10.86 -1.31 0.49
CA TRP A 35 11.44 -1.72 -0.80
C TRP A 35 11.41 -3.23 -1.01
N LYS A 36 11.66 -4.03 0.03
CA LYS A 36 11.55 -5.50 -0.06
C LYS A 36 10.11 -5.94 -0.36
N SER A 37 9.13 -5.40 0.38
CA SER A 37 7.72 -5.73 0.19
C SER A 37 7.20 -5.23 -1.16
N ARG A 38 7.54 -4.00 -1.54
CA ARG A 38 7.14 -3.42 -2.82
C ARG A 38 7.78 -4.16 -3.99
N GLY A 39 9.05 -4.52 -3.88
CA GLY A 39 9.75 -5.31 -4.90
C GLY A 39 9.09 -6.68 -5.11
N LEU A 40 8.79 -7.39 -4.01
CA LEU A 40 8.08 -8.68 -4.07
C LEU A 40 6.67 -8.54 -4.67
N PHE A 41 5.93 -7.51 -4.28
CA PHE A 41 4.60 -7.25 -4.84
C PHE A 41 4.65 -6.99 -6.36
N VAL A 42 5.59 -6.14 -6.80
CA VAL A 42 5.77 -5.83 -8.22
C VAL A 42 6.23 -7.06 -9.00
N SER A 43 7.16 -7.86 -8.47
CA SER A 43 7.62 -9.07 -9.15
C SER A 43 6.50 -10.11 -9.28
N LEU A 44 5.70 -10.34 -8.24
CA LEU A 44 4.54 -11.21 -8.31
C LEU A 44 3.50 -10.70 -9.33
N SER A 45 3.27 -9.39 -9.36
CA SER A 45 2.36 -8.79 -10.34
C SER A 45 2.85 -8.99 -11.77
N LEU A 46 4.17 -8.85 -12.00
CA LEU A 46 4.78 -9.06 -13.31
C LEU A 46 4.70 -10.53 -13.74
N ILE A 47 4.95 -11.47 -12.83
CA ILE A 47 4.79 -12.92 -13.08
C ILE A 47 3.34 -13.25 -13.41
N ALA A 48 2.37 -12.71 -12.66
CA ALA A 48 0.95 -12.93 -12.93
C ALA A 48 0.54 -12.41 -14.32
N LEU A 49 1.06 -11.25 -14.73
CA LEU A 49 0.85 -10.72 -16.08
C LEU A 49 1.43 -11.67 -17.14
N PHE A 50 2.65 -12.18 -16.92
CA PHE A 50 3.29 -13.12 -17.84
C PHE A 50 2.52 -14.42 -17.96
N VAL A 51 2.05 -14.99 -16.84
CA VAL A 51 1.21 -16.19 -16.81
C VAL A 51 -0.09 -15.95 -17.56
N SER A 52 -0.78 -14.82 -17.31
CA SER A 52 -2.02 -14.48 -18.00
C SER A 52 -1.83 -14.41 -19.53
N ALA A 53 -0.77 -13.75 -19.99
CA ALA A 53 -0.43 -13.69 -21.41
C ALA A 53 -0.08 -15.07 -21.98
N ALA A 54 0.71 -15.87 -21.26
CA ALA A 54 1.08 -17.22 -21.66
C ALA A 54 -0.16 -18.14 -21.76
N THR A 55 -1.12 -18.02 -20.84
CA THR A 55 -2.39 -18.76 -20.89
C THR A 55 -3.19 -18.43 -22.15
N VAL A 56 -3.28 -17.16 -22.53
CA VAL A 56 -3.96 -16.76 -23.78
C VAL A 56 -3.24 -17.35 -25.00
N ILE A 57 -1.91 -17.29 -25.04
CA ILE A 57 -1.11 -17.87 -26.13
C ILE A 57 -1.30 -19.39 -26.20
N LEU A 58 -1.25 -20.08 -25.05
CA LEU A 58 -1.47 -21.52 -24.98
C LEU A 58 -2.88 -21.90 -25.47
N ASN A 59 -3.91 -21.17 -25.04
CA ASN A 59 -5.28 -21.43 -25.49
C ASN A 59 -5.42 -21.25 -27.01
N LEU A 60 -4.84 -20.19 -27.58
CA LEU A 60 -4.83 -19.98 -29.03
C LEU A 60 -4.03 -21.05 -29.78
N PHE A 61 -2.90 -21.48 -29.21
CA PHE A 61 -2.11 -22.57 -29.75
C PHE A 61 -2.88 -23.90 -29.75
N SER A 62 -3.57 -24.19 -28.64
CA SER A 62 -4.46 -25.36 -28.53
C SER A 62 -5.57 -25.34 -29.55
N ILE A 63 -6.16 -24.18 -29.87
CA ILE A 63 -7.15 -24.05 -30.95
C ILE A 63 -6.51 -24.32 -32.32
N ARG A 64 -5.32 -23.76 -32.59
CA ARG A 64 -4.65 -23.88 -33.90
C ARG A 64 -4.23 -25.31 -34.23
N PHE A 65 -3.70 -26.04 -33.26
CA PHE A 65 -3.16 -27.39 -33.45
C PHE A 65 -4.13 -28.47 -32.95
N ASN A 66 -5.42 -28.13 -32.81
CA ASN A 66 -6.44 -29.07 -32.41
C ASN A 66 -6.73 -30.05 -33.55
N GLU A 67 -6.53 -31.34 -33.32
CA GLU A 67 -6.83 -32.39 -34.31
C GLU A 67 -8.34 -32.65 -34.43
N ILE A 68 -9.15 -32.29 -33.42
CA ILE A 68 -10.61 -32.48 -33.41
C ILE A 68 -11.33 -31.17 -33.01
N PRO A 69 -11.36 -30.17 -33.91
CA PRO A 69 -11.96 -28.86 -33.63
C PRO A 69 -13.45 -28.92 -33.30
N GLU A 70 -14.22 -29.84 -33.88
CA GLU A 70 -15.68 -29.90 -33.73
C GLU A 70 -16.16 -30.19 -32.31
N LEU A 71 -15.34 -30.80 -31.45
CA LEU A 71 -15.74 -31.18 -30.08
C LEU A 71 -15.12 -30.31 -28.99
N THR A 72 -13.92 -29.74 -29.23
CA THR A 72 -13.11 -29.13 -28.16
C THR A 72 -12.84 -27.64 -28.34
N MET A 73 -13.10 -27.07 -29.52
CA MET A 73 -12.84 -25.66 -29.80
C MET A 73 -13.67 -24.71 -28.91
N ASP A 74 -14.95 -25.04 -28.69
CA ASP A 74 -15.84 -24.25 -27.83
C ASP A 74 -15.35 -24.18 -26.38
N PHE A 75 -14.79 -25.28 -25.86
CA PHE A 75 -14.22 -25.31 -24.52
C PHE A 75 -12.97 -24.43 -24.40
N PHE A 76 -12.07 -24.45 -25.39
CA PHE A 76 -10.88 -23.59 -25.38
C PHE A 76 -11.23 -22.10 -25.46
N VAL A 77 -12.23 -21.75 -26.27
CA VAL A 77 -12.73 -20.37 -26.37
C VAL A 77 -13.37 -19.94 -25.05
N ALA A 78 -14.21 -20.79 -24.45
CA ALA A 78 -14.84 -20.50 -23.16
C ALA A 78 -13.80 -20.30 -22.04
N ILE A 79 -12.76 -21.14 -21.97
CA ILE A 79 -11.67 -21.02 -20.99
C ILE A 79 -10.87 -19.72 -21.21
N ALA A 80 -10.61 -19.34 -22.46
CA ALA A 80 -9.91 -18.10 -22.76
C ALA A 80 -10.71 -16.87 -22.28
N ILE A 81 -12.02 -16.83 -22.57
CA ILE A 81 -12.91 -15.76 -22.13
C ILE A 81 -12.99 -15.70 -20.61
N LEU A 82 -13.19 -16.83 -19.94
CA LEU A 82 -13.24 -16.92 -18.48
C LEU A 82 -11.92 -16.45 -17.83
N SER A 83 -10.79 -16.80 -18.42
CA SER A 83 -9.47 -16.40 -17.91
C SER A 83 -9.28 -14.88 -17.97
N VAL A 84 -9.71 -14.24 -19.06
CA VAL A 84 -9.66 -12.78 -19.19
C VAL A 84 -10.60 -12.11 -18.18
N LEU A 85 -11.83 -12.61 -18.03
CA LEU A 85 -12.79 -12.09 -17.04
C LEU A 85 -12.26 -12.21 -15.60
N MET A 86 -11.69 -13.36 -15.24
CA MET A 86 -11.10 -13.57 -13.92
C MET A 86 -9.93 -12.62 -13.67
N THR A 87 -9.05 -12.44 -14.66
CA THR A 87 -7.93 -11.49 -14.58
C THR A 87 -8.43 -10.07 -14.34
N PHE A 88 -9.49 -9.66 -15.04
CA PHE A 88 -10.12 -8.36 -14.86
C PHE A 88 -10.68 -8.18 -13.44
N LEU A 89 -11.44 -9.17 -12.92
CA LEU A 89 -12.00 -9.11 -11.57
C LEU A 89 -10.92 -9.03 -10.47
N ILE A 90 -9.84 -9.83 -10.60
CA ILE A 90 -8.70 -9.78 -9.68
C ILE A 90 -8.03 -8.41 -9.70
N SER A 91 -7.93 -7.78 -10.88
CA SER A 91 -7.36 -6.44 -11.01
C SER A 91 -8.22 -5.39 -10.30
N LEU A 92 -9.55 -5.48 -10.42
CA LEU A 92 -10.50 -4.58 -9.76
C LEU A 92 -10.47 -4.76 -8.24
N GLN A 93 -10.46 -6.00 -7.75
CA GLN A 93 -10.33 -6.30 -6.33
C GLN A 93 -9.02 -5.74 -5.76
N SER A 94 -7.91 -5.90 -6.49
CA SER A 94 -6.62 -5.34 -6.09
C SER A 94 -6.66 -3.81 -6.02
N PHE A 95 -7.31 -3.16 -7.00
CA PHE A 95 -7.50 -1.72 -7.00
C PHE A 95 -8.27 -1.24 -5.76
N PHE A 96 -9.41 -1.87 -5.44
CA PHE A 96 -10.19 -1.51 -4.25
C PHE A 96 -9.42 -1.75 -2.95
N ASN A 97 -8.67 -2.85 -2.84
CA ASN A 97 -7.83 -3.12 -1.67
C ASN A 97 -6.72 -2.06 -1.48
N ILE A 98 -6.10 -1.59 -2.56
CA ILE A 98 -5.10 -0.52 -2.50
C ILE A 98 -5.77 0.79 -2.06
N GLN A 99 -6.93 1.12 -2.60
CA GLN A 99 -7.67 2.32 -2.24
C GLN A 99 -8.07 2.31 -0.75
N ALA A 100 -8.60 1.19 -0.26
CA ALA A 100 -8.97 1.03 1.14
C ALA A 100 -7.75 1.23 2.07
N ARG A 101 -6.63 0.56 1.78
CA ARG A 101 -5.38 0.74 2.54
C ARG A 101 -4.86 2.17 2.52
N LYS A 102 -4.97 2.86 1.38
CA LYS A 102 -4.58 4.26 1.25
C LYS A 102 -5.45 5.16 2.13
N ASN A 103 -6.76 4.94 2.15
CA ASN A 103 -7.69 5.69 2.99
C ASN A 103 -7.36 5.48 4.48
N THR A 104 -7.23 4.23 4.93
CA THR A 104 -6.85 3.92 6.32
C THR A 104 -5.52 4.59 6.72
N LEU A 105 -4.52 4.57 5.84
CA LEU A 105 -3.25 5.24 6.11
C LEU A 105 -3.42 6.77 6.22
N SER A 106 -4.24 7.37 5.37
CA SER A 106 -4.55 8.81 5.42
C SER A 106 -5.25 9.18 6.73
N ASP A 107 -6.23 8.38 7.14
CA ASP A 107 -6.98 8.59 8.38
C ASP A 107 -6.06 8.49 9.60
N ASN A 108 -5.19 7.48 9.63
CA ASN A 108 -4.20 7.31 10.70
C ASN A 108 -3.20 8.49 10.75
N ILE A 109 -2.78 9.03 9.60
CA ILE A 109 -1.92 10.22 9.55
C ILE A 109 -2.65 11.44 10.10
N ALA A 110 -3.91 11.66 9.70
CA ALA A 110 -4.72 12.78 10.15
C ALA A 110 -4.93 12.75 11.68
N LYS A 111 -5.30 11.57 12.22
CA LYS A 111 -5.45 11.36 13.66
C LYS A 111 -4.15 11.61 14.43
N ASN A 112 -3.03 11.06 13.94
CA ASN A 112 -1.73 11.29 14.57
C ASN A 112 -1.32 12.77 14.55
N GLN A 113 -1.67 13.51 13.49
CA GLN A 113 -1.46 14.96 13.45
C GLN A 113 -2.36 15.72 14.43
N GLU A 114 -3.61 15.29 14.58
CA GLU A 114 -4.53 15.87 15.56
C GLU A 114 -4.02 15.69 16.99
N ILE A 115 -3.65 14.47 17.38
CA ILE A 115 -3.10 14.19 18.71
C ILE A 115 -1.81 15.00 18.93
N LEU A 116 -0.92 15.06 17.93
CA LEU A 116 0.30 15.86 18.03
C LEU A 116 0.02 17.35 18.22
N ASN A 117 -1.06 17.89 17.65
CA ASN A 117 -1.49 19.27 17.89
C ASN A 117 -2.08 19.45 19.29
N GLN A 118 -2.84 18.48 19.80
CA GLN A 118 -3.36 18.51 21.17
C GLN A 118 -2.23 18.54 22.20
N ILE A 119 -1.20 17.71 22.01
CA ILE A 119 0.02 17.69 22.83
C ILE A 119 0.72 19.05 22.80
N LYS A 120 0.91 19.63 21.61
CA LYS A 120 1.54 20.96 21.46
C LYS A 120 0.73 22.08 22.12
N SER A 121 -0.59 21.94 22.16
CA SER A 121 -1.48 22.89 22.84
C SER A 121 -1.52 22.73 24.37
N GLY A 122 -0.77 21.78 24.93
CA GLY A 122 -0.67 21.56 26.37
C GLY A 122 -1.87 20.83 26.98
N LYS A 123 -2.71 20.17 26.16
CA LYS A 123 -3.78 19.30 26.67
C LYS A 123 -3.18 17.99 27.21
N GLU A 124 -3.72 17.53 28.34
CA GLU A 124 -3.41 16.20 28.87
C GLU A 124 -3.91 15.12 27.89
N ILE A 125 -3.04 14.15 27.62
CA ILE A 125 -3.33 13.01 26.77
C ILE A 125 -4.02 11.94 27.62
N SER A 126 -5.16 11.42 27.18
CA SER A 126 -5.84 10.32 27.85
C SER A 126 -5.16 8.97 27.55
N GLN A 127 -5.43 7.96 28.38
CA GLN A 127 -5.01 6.58 28.08
C GLN A 127 -5.61 6.07 26.76
N ASP A 128 -6.79 6.55 26.39
CA ASP A 128 -7.46 6.18 25.14
C ASP A 128 -6.70 6.72 23.92
N ASP A 129 -6.18 7.95 23.99
CA ASP A 129 -5.35 8.53 22.93
C ASP A 129 -4.03 7.75 22.75
N ILE A 130 -3.45 7.26 23.85
CA ILE A 130 -2.23 6.42 23.82
C ILE A 130 -2.54 5.08 23.16
N ASN A 131 -3.66 4.46 23.52
CA ASN A 131 -4.12 3.21 22.91
C ASN A 131 -4.42 3.40 21.42
N GLU A 132 -4.97 4.55 21.02
CA GLU A 132 -5.25 4.87 19.64
C GLU A 132 -3.96 5.04 18.81
N ILE A 133 -2.92 5.69 19.37
CA ILE A 133 -1.59 5.75 18.74
C ILE A 133 -1.02 4.33 18.56
N LEU A 134 -1.06 3.49 19.60
CA LEU A 134 -0.54 2.13 19.55
C LEU A 134 -1.25 1.28 18.48
N ASN A 135 -2.55 1.50 18.29
CA ASN A 135 -3.34 0.84 17.25
C ASN A 135 -2.98 1.31 15.83
N THR A 136 -2.38 2.49 15.64
CA THR A 136 -1.87 2.91 14.31
C THR A 136 -0.50 2.32 13.95
N ILE A 137 0.20 1.71 14.92
CA ILE A 137 1.55 1.13 14.75
C ILE A 137 1.49 -0.38 14.45
N ASN A 138 0.44 -1.08 14.93
CA ASN A 138 0.17 -2.49 14.66
C ASN A 138 -0.51 -2.69 13.28
#